data_AF-A0A1L2C884-F1
#
_entry.id   AF-A0A1L2C884-F1
#
_cell.length_a   1.000
_cell.length_b   1.000
_cell.length_c   1.000
_cell.angle_alpha   90.00
_cell.angle_beta   90.00
_cell.angle_gamma   90.00
#
_symmetry.space_group_name_H-M   'P 1'
#
loop_
_entity.id
_entity.type
_entity.pdbx_description
1 polymer ?
#
loop_
_entity_poly.entity_id
_entity_poly.type
_entity_poly.pdbx_seq_one_letter_code
_entity_poly.pdbx_strand_id
1 'polypeptide(L)'
;ARCELCADGYFGDPFGERGPVRPCQPCQCSNNVDPNAPGNCDRLTGRCLKCLYNTTGAHCDQCKAGYYGDPLAPNPADKCR
;
A
#
# COMPACT_ATOMS: atom_id res chain seq x y z
N ALA A 1 26.74 3.70 0.59
CA ALA A 1 25.43 4.37 0.44
C ALA A 1 24.70 4.28 1.78
N ARG A 2 24.13 5.38 2.28
CA ARG A 2 23.31 5.39 3.50
C ARG A 2 21.86 5.16 3.05
N CYS A 3 21.16 4.18 3.62
CA CYS A 3 19.78 3.87 3.21
C CYS A 3 18.80 4.86 3.86
N GLU A 4 18.84 6.12 3.42
CA GLU A 4 18.04 7.24 3.95
C GLU A 4 16.53 7.01 3.76
N LEU A 5 16.17 6.13 2.81
CA LEU A 5 14.81 5.83 2.43
C LEU A 5 14.62 4.32 2.34
N CYS A 6 13.39 3.87 2.61
CA CYS A 6 12.99 2.49 2.37
C CYS A 6 12.97 2.14 0.87
N ALA A 7 13.25 0.88 0.57
CA ALA A 7 13.15 0.33 -0.78
C ALA A 7 11.71 0.41 -1.31
N ASP A 8 11.55 0.31 -2.63
CA ASP A 8 10.22 0.24 -3.22
C ASP A 8 9.42 -0.95 -2.68
N GLY A 9 8.14 -0.73 -2.38
CA GLY A 9 7.28 -1.70 -1.70
C GLY A 9 7.44 -1.72 -0.18
N TYR A 10 8.31 -0.89 0.40
CA TYR A 10 8.49 -0.74 1.83
C TYR A 10 8.26 0.72 2.27
N PHE A 11 7.88 0.90 3.53
CA PHE A 11 7.69 2.20 4.16
C PHE A 11 8.28 2.24 5.57
N GLY A 12 8.69 3.42 6.02
CA GLY A 12 9.28 3.62 7.34
C GLY A 12 10.02 4.95 7.44
N ASP A 13 10.66 5.15 8.58
CA ASP A 13 11.56 6.26 8.86
C ASP A 13 12.75 5.73 9.69
N PRO A 14 13.72 5.05 9.05
CA PRO A 14 14.78 4.30 9.74
C PRO A 14 15.67 5.16 10.64
N PHE A 15 15.71 6.47 10.40
CA PHE A 15 16.52 7.42 11.15
C PHE A 15 15.69 8.39 12.01
N GLY A 16 14.36 8.31 11.95
CA GLY A 16 13.47 9.17 12.73
C GLY A 16 13.58 10.65 12.34
N GLU A 17 13.85 10.95 11.06
CA GLU A 17 14.01 12.34 10.61
C GLU A 17 12.70 13.13 10.70
N ARG A 18 11.56 12.43 10.66
CA ARG A 18 10.22 13.02 10.71
C ARG A 18 9.41 12.55 11.93
N GLY A 19 10.05 11.97 12.93
CA GLY A 19 9.40 11.50 14.16
C GLY A 19 10.13 10.33 14.83
N PRO A 20 9.42 9.44 15.54
CA PRO A 20 10.06 8.26 16.12
C PRO A 20 10.62 7.35 15.02
N VAL A 21 11.75 6.70 15.31
CA VAL A 21 12.37 5.72 14.41
C VAL A 21 11.38 4.61 14.09
N ARG A 22 11.15 4.37 12.81
CA ARG A 22 10.33 3.27 12.29
C ARG A 22 11.16 2.46 11.29
N PRO A 23 11.46 1.18 11.57
CA PRO A 23 12.16 0.34 10.60
C PRO A 23 11.32 0.19 9.32
N CYS A 24 11.99 -0.09 8.19
CA CYS A 24 11.29 -0.35 6.94
C CYS A 24 10.43 -1.62 7.04
N GLN A 25 9.15 -1.48 6.71
CA GLN A 25 8.15 -2.55 6.71
C GLN A 25 7.52 -2.67 5.33
N PRO A 26 7.11 -3.88 4.92
CA PRO A 26 6.44 -4.06 3.64
C PRO A 26 5.10 -3.34 3.64
N CYS A 27 4.76 -2.75 2.51
CA CYS A 27 3.48 -2.07 2.34
C CYS A 27 2.31 -3.05 2.37
N GLN A 28 1.28 -2.69 3.13
CA GLN A 28 0.11 -3.52 3.34
C GLN A 28 -1.03 -2.96 2.47
N CYS A 29 -1.07 -3.37 1.20
CA CYS A 29 -2.06 -2.91 0.23
C CYS A 29 -3.12 -3.95 -0.11
N SER A 30 -3.43 -4.87 0.81
CA SER A 30 -4.47 -5.91 0.65
C SER A 30 -4.34 -6.75 -0.64
N ASN A 31 -3.10 -6.92 -1.13
CA ASN A 31 -2.77 -7.53 -2.41
C ASN A 31 -3.52 -6.91 -3.62
N ASN A 32 -3.88 -5.63 -3.51
CA ASN A 32 -4.62 -4.85 -4.49
C ASN A 32 -3.70 -3.83 -5.19
N VAL A 33 -2.43 -4.20 -5.39
CA VAL A 33 -1.43 -3.40 -6.13
C VAL A 33 -0.64 -4.35 -7.03
N ASP A 34 0.00 -3.82 -8.07
CA ASP A 34 0.92 -4.61 -8.89
C ASP A 34 2.27 -4.74 -8.17
N PRO A 35 2.69 -5.93 -7.71
CA PRO A 35 3.94 -6.09 -6.97
C PRO A 35 5.19 -5.71 -7.79
N ASN A 36 5.09 -5.62 -9.12
CA ASN A 36 6.20 -5.21 -9.98
C ASN A 36 6.23 -3.70 -10.26
N ALA A 37 5.17 -2.97 -9.90
CA ALA A 37 5.10 -1.54 -10.13
C ALA A 37 5.83 -0.75 -9.02
N PRO A 38 6.73 0.19 -9.36
CA PRO A 38 7.31 1.08 -8.38
C PRO A 38 6.28 2.06 -7.83
N GLY A 39 6.47 2.51 -6.59
CA GLY A 39 5.60 3.51 -5.97
C GLY A 39 4.17 3.02 -5.69
N ASN A 40 4.01 1.77 -5.28
CA ASN A 40 2.72 1.22 -4.83
C ASN A 40 2.18 1.89 -3.56
N CYS A 41 3.07 2.39 -2.72
CA CYS A 41 2.77 3.04 -1.45
C CYS A 41 3.73 4.21 -1.21
N ASP A 42 3.29 5.15 -0.38
CA ASP A 42 4.12 6.22 0.14
C ASP A 42 5.17 5.65 1.11
N ARG A 43 6.44 5.97 0.86
CA ARG A 43 7.59 5.37 1.57
C ARG A 43 7.71 5.81 3.03
N LEU A 44 6.97 6.82 3.48
CA LEU A 44 7.01 7.32 4.86
C LEU A 44 5.81 6.83 5.69
N THR A 45 4.63 6.87 5.09
CA THR A 45 3.33 6.62 5.75
C THR A 45 2.80 5.22 5.50
N GLY A 46 3.24 4.54 4.44
CA GLY A 46 2.73 3.22 4.04
C GLY A 46 1.40 3.27 3.31
N ARG A 47 0.83 4.47 3.08
CA ARG A 47 -0.44 4.62 2.36
C ARG A 47 -0.30 4.16 0.91
N CYS A 48 -1.16 3.25 0.48
CA CYS A 48 -1.19 2.76 -0.88
C CYS A 48 -1.67 3.84 -1.85
N LEU A 49 -0.99 3.96 -3.00
CA LEU A 49 -1.20 5.03 -3.98
C LEU A 49 -1.79 4.50 -5.30
N LYS A 50 -1.66 3.20 -5.58
CA LYS A 50 -2.01 2.57 -6.87
C LYS A 50 -2.96 1.38 -6.70
N CYS A 51 -4.09 1.59 -6.03
CA CYS A 51 -5.07 0.53 -5.78
C CYS A 51 -5.73 0.01 -7.07
N LEU A 52 -5.74 -1.31 -7.23
CA LEU A 52 -6.36 -2.10 -8.30
C LEU A 52 -7.75 -2.60 -7.89
N TYR A 53 -8.44 -3.30 -8.80
CA TYR A 53 -9.71 -3.99 -8.54
C TYR A 53 -10.81 -3.09 -7.94
N ASN A 54 -10.86 -1.83 -8.38
CA ASN A 54 -11.77 -0.79 -7.87
C ASN A 54 -11.76 -0.61 -6.36
N THR A 55 -10.61 -0.89 -5.73
CA THR A 55 -10.41 -0.65 -4.31
C THR A 55 -9.85 0.76 -4.04
N THR A 56 -9.98 1.20 -2.80
CA THR A 56 -9.54 2.47 -2.24
C THR A 56 -9.25 2.29 -0.75
N GLY A 57 -8.91 3.36 -0.05
CA GLY A 57 -8.51 3.33 1.35
C GLY A 57 -6.99 3.40 1.50
N ALA A 58 -6.52 3.50 2.75
CA ALA A 58 -5.08 3.57 3.02
C ALA A 58 -4.35 2.26 2.66
N HIS A 59 -5.08 1.16 2.68
CA HIS A 59 -4.58 -0.19 2.46
C HIS A 59 -5.27 -0.89 1.27
N CYS A 60 -5.91 -0.12 0.39
CA CYS A 60 -6.73 -0.65 -0.70
C CYS A 60 -7.78 -1.67 -0.21
N ASP A 61 -8.34 -1.42 0.97
CA ASP A 61 -9.17 -2.32 1.78
C ASP A 61 -10.66 -1.97 1.71
N GLN A 62 -11.03 -1.01 0.85
CA GLN A 62 -12.40 -0.52 0.70
C GLN A 62 -12.77 -0.49 -0.78
N CYS A 63 -14.05 -0.62 -1.12
CA CYS A 63 -14.51 -0.37 -2.49
C CYS A 63 -14.59 1.13 -2.77
N LYS A 64 -14.25 1.53 -4.00
CA LYS A 64 -14.52 2.89 -4.48
C LYS A 64 -16.01 3.19 -4.41
N ALA A 65 -16.35 4.47 -4.30
CA ALA A 65 -17.74 4.90 -4.34
C ALA A 65 -18.44 4.39 -5.60
N GLY A 66 -19.59 3.74 -5.43
CA GLY A 66 -20.37 3.14 -6.53
C GLY A 66 -19.98 1.71 -6.90
N TYR A 67 -18.94 1.13 -6.27
CA TYR A 67 -18.53 -0.27 -6.45
C TYR A 67 -18.92 -1.11 -5.23
N TYR A 68 -19.23 -2.39 -5.47
CA TYR A 68 -19.68 -3.33 -4.44
C TYR A 68 -18.95 -4.67 -4.52
N GLY A 69 -18.84 -5.40 -3.40
CA GLY A 69 -18.13 -6.67 -3.32
C GLY A 69 -17.26 -6.75 -2.06
N ASP A 70 -16.31 -7.68 -2.04
CA ASP A 70 -15.36 -7.85 -0.93
C ASP A 70 -13.94 -7.42 -1.34
N PRO A 71 -13.46 -6.22 -0.96
CA PRO A 71 -12.12 -5.74 -1.32
C PRO A 71 -10.98 -6.66 -0.85
N LEU A 72 -11.23 -7.50 0.16
CA LEU A 72 -10.27 -8.43 0.75
C LEU A 72 -10.38 -9.85 0.18
N ALA A 73 -11.31 -10.08 -0.77
CA ALA A 73 -11.45 -11.38 -1.40
C ALA A 73 -10.12 -11.86 -2.02
N PRO A 74 -9.77 -13.14 -1.89
CA PRO A 74 -8.52 -13.68 -2.45
C PRO A 74 -8.56 -13.73 -3.98
N ASN A 75 -9.73 -13.94 -4.56
CA ASN A 75 -9.93 -13.97 -6.00
C ASN A 75 -10.21 -12.54 -6.52
N PRO A 76 -9.45 -12.02 -7.48
CA PRO A 76 -9.70 -10.71 -8.10
C PRO A 76 -11.12 -10.55 -8.65
N ALA A 77 -11.74 -11.65 -9.09
CA ALA A 77 -13.10 -11.64 -9.60
C ALA A 77 -14.14 -11.31 -8.52
N ASP A 78 -13.87 -11.58 -7.25
CA ASP A 78 -14.84 -11.43 -6.15
C ASP A 78 -14.63 -10.11 -5.36
N LYS A 79 -13.71 -9.26 -5.84
CA LYS A 79 -13.44 -7.93 -5.30
C LYS A 79 -14.51 -6.91 -5.71
N CYS A 80 -14.15 -5.63 -5.77
CA CYS A 80 -15.10 -4.55 -6.00
C CYS A 80 -15.46 -4.40 -7.49
N ARG A 81 -16.77 -4.47 -7.80
CA ARG A 81 -17.35 -4.39 -9.14
C ARG A 81 -18.41 -3.32 -9.26
#